data_AF-A0A4Q9GX93-F1
#
_entry.id   AF-A0A4Q9GX93-F1
#
_cell.length_a   1.000
_cell.length_b   1.000
_cell.length_c   1.000
_cell.angle_alpha   90.00
_cell.angle_beta   90.00
_cell.angle_gamma   90.00
#
_symmetry.space_group_name_H-M   'P 1'
#
loop_
_entity.id
_entity.type
_entity.pdbx_description
1 polymer ?
#
loop_
_entity_poly.entity_id
_entity_poly.type
_entity_poly.pdbx_seq_one_letter_code
_entity_poly.pdbx_strand_id
1 'polypeptide(L)'
;MTFDTQSRISRTVASTGTATHTRYVTKRGGGRFVSVVVWGLRAWRWFAPRFVSAMRWVGNTVTPAGWLVLAALVALPLGLIFGWTEVTVAGFVAVLLLVAAVPFLFGGHSYEVDLDLTTERVVAGGEVNGGVKITNVSKRIALPGRIDIPTGKGLADVHVPLLRSGHTHEEPLVIATPRRGVIRVGPVTSVRTDPLGILKREVAWVDLHDIFVHPQTASIPSTNAGFIKDLEGMASNQVVDSDISFHAIREYAQGDARRHIHWKSTAKMNKLMVRQFEETRRTRLALVLSLDESEFANDDEFELAVSVAGSLGVRAIRDARDIAVVASEEIPEFIRESVQSVRSLNILSTRGLLDDLSTVESGAAVMPIEQVCSLASQVVHDMSIAFVLCGSLVTPRRLQSIAAKFPTNVAVVAVVCDQSAESSMRNLSGLKVITIALLDDLKQLMARSAR
;
A
#
# COMPACT_ATOMS: atom_id res chain seq x y z
N MET A 1 47.76 -9.77 -61.14
CA MET A 1 47.05 -10.40 -62.27
C MET A 1 47.00 -11.89 -61.98
N THR A 2 45.82 -12.46 -61.78
CA THR A 2 45.14 -13.37 -62.74
C THR A 2 43.91 -13.95 -62.05
N PHE A 3 42.84 -14.01 -62.82
CA PHE A 3 41.45 -13.89 -62.39
C PHE A 3 40.83 -15.16 -61.81
N ASP A 4 39.94 -14.91 -60.85
CA ASP A 4 39.14 -15.87 -60.09
C ASP A 4 38.06 -16.57 -60.94
N THR A 5 37.87 -17.86 -60.65
CA THR A 5 36.79 -18.70 -61.16
C THR A 5 35.78 -18.89 -60.04
N GLN A 6 34.48 -18.66 -60.31
CA GLN A 6 33.31 -19.37 -59.76
C GLN A 6 32.04 -18.66 -60.27
N SER A 7 31.28 -19.25 -61.20
CA SER A 7 30.21 -20.24 -61.01
C SER A 7 29.05 -19.77 -60.12
N ARG A 8 27.85 -19.63 -60.70
CA ARG A 8 26.64 -20.15 -60.07
C ARG A 8 25.57 -20.49 -61.11
N ILE A 9 25.16 -21.75 -61.02
CA ILE A 9 24.29 -22.50 -61.92
C ILE A 9 22.83 -22.27 -61.56
N SER A 10 22.00 -22.26 -62.60
CA SER A 10 20.54 -22.30 -62.65
C SER A 10 19.88 -23.43 -61.86
N ARG A 11 18.68 -23.19 -61.32
CA ARG A 11 17.64 -24.24 -61.18
C ARG A 11 16.25 -23.69 -61.47
N THR A 12 15.65 -24.27 -62.50
CA THR A 12 14.23 -24.20 -62.89
C THR A 12 13.44 -25.22 -62.08
N VAL A 13 12.22 -24.88 -61.62
CA VAL A 13 11.11 -25.85 -61.48
C VAL A 13 9.80 -25.12 -61.76
N ALA A 14 8.97 -25.70 -62.62
CA ALA A 14 7.58 -25.31 -62.88
C ALA A 14 6.64 -26.14 -62.00
N SER A 15 5.53 -25.57 -61.52
CA SER A 15 4.28 -26.32 -61.35
C SER A 15 3.05 -25.40 -61.31
N THR A 16 1.98 -25.91 -61.91
CA THR A 16 0.72 -25.26 -62.28
C THR A 16 -0.22 -25.15 -61.08
N GLY A 17 -0.79 -23.96 -60.84
CA GLY A 17 -1.82 -23.72 -59.82
C GLY A 17 -3.09 -23.14 -60.43
N THR A 18 -4.19 -23.86 -60.32
CA THR A 18 -5.53 -23.51 -60.80
C THR A 18 -6.08 -22.30 -60.01
N ALA A 19 -6.26 -21.16 -60.68
CA ALA A 19 -6.81 -19.96 -60.06
C ALA A 19 -8.35 -19.95 -60.20
N THR A 20 -9.06 -20.16 -59.10
CA THR A 20 -10.51 -19.96 -59.00
C THR A 20 -10.82 -18.46 -59.11
N HIS A 21 -11.35 -18.04 -60.26
CA HIS A 21 -11.82 -16.67 -60.48
C HIS A 21 -13.22 -16.49 -59.87
N THR A 22 -13.29 -15.98 -58.64
CA THR A 22 -14.57 -15.57 -58.04
C THR A 22 -15.02 -14.25 -58.65
N ARG A 23 -16.02 -14.31 -59.54
CA ARG A 23 -16.60 -13.14 -60.22
C ARG A 23 -17.68 -12.54 -59.31
N TYR A 24 -17.36 -11.48 -58.58
CA TYR A 24 -18.38 -10.70 -57.86
C TYR A 24 -19.12 -9.79 -58.84
N VAL A 25 -20.36 -10.15 -59.17
CA VAL A 25 -21.31 -9.28 -59.88
C VAL A 25 -21.96 -8.37 -58.85
N THR A 26 -21.48 -7.13 -58.71
CA THR A 26 -22.17 -6.11 -57.91
C THR A 26 -23.32 -5.54 -58.72
N LYS A 27 -24.54 -5.92 -58.32
CA LYS A 27 -25.78 -5.36 -58.86
C LYS A 27 -25.82 -3.85 -58.56
N ARG A 28 -25.75 -3.05 -59.61
CA ARG A 28 -25.75 -1.59 -59.58
C ARG A 28 -27.16 -1.10 -59.24
N GLY A 29 -27.42 -0.85 -57.96
CA GLY A 29 -28.67 -0.24 -57.49
C GLY A 29 -28.40 0.57 -56.22
N GLY A 30 -28.54 1.91 -56.31
CA GLY A 30 -28.45 2.81 -55.14
C GLY A 30 -27.14 3.62 -55.00
N GLY A 31 -26.54 4.07 -56.11
CA GLY A 31 -25.25 4.76 -56.12
C GLY A 31 -25.15 6.10 -55.36
N ARG A 32 -26.26 6.75 -54.98
CA ARG A 32 -26.26 7.99 -54.17
C ARG A 32 -26.37 7.74 -52.67
N PHE A 33 -27.14 6.74 -52.25
CA PHE A 33 -27.32 6.45 -50.82
C PHE A 33 -26.08 5.77 -50.22
N VAL A 34 -25.49 4.82 -50.95
CA VAL A 34 -24.26 4.13 -50.51
C VAL A 34 -23.06 5.08 -50.50
N SER A 35 -22.95 6.01 -51.47
CA SER A 35 -21.88 7.00 -51.46
C SER A 35 -22.01 8.00 -50.31
N VAL A 36 -23.23 8.43 -49.97
CA VAL A 36 -23.51 9.31 -48.82
C VAL A 36 -23.22 8.60 -47.50
N VAL A 37 -23.59 7.32 -47.37
CA VAL A 37 -23.31 6.51 -46.18
C VAL A 37 -21.81 6.25 -46.02
N VAL A 38 -21.09 5.92 -47.10
CA VAL A 38 -19.64 5.70 -47.06
C VAL A 38 -18.86 7.01 -46.85
N TRP A 39 -19.33 8.13 -47.41
CA TRP A 39 -18.76 9.46 -47.14
C TRP A 39 -19.03 9.89 -45.69
N GLY A 40 -20.23 9.65 -45.16
CA GLY A 40 -20.60 9.87 -43.76
C GLY A 40 -19.78 9.02 -42.79
N LEU A 41 -19.55 7.73 -43.08
CA LEU A 41 -18.70 6.84 -42.27
C LEU A 41 -17.21 7.22 -42.31
N ARG A 42 -16.71 7.71 -43.45
CA ARG A 42 -15.32 8.19 -43.58
C ARG A 42 -15.12 9.56 -42.92
N ALA A 43 -16.08 10.47 -43.06
CA ALA A 43 -16.10 11.74 -42.33
C ALA A 43 -16.19 11.48 -40.82
N TRP A 44 -17.04 10.55 -40.38
CA TRP A 44 -17.16 10.16 -38.98
C TRP A 44 -15.85 9.58 -38.42
N ARG A 45 -15.11 8.74 -39.17
CA ARG A 45 -13.78 8.26 -38.70
C ARG A 45 -12.73 9.38 -38.57
N TRP A 46 -12.87 10.47 -39.32
CA TRP A 46 -12.02 11.66 -39.22
C TRP A 46 -12.46 12.65 -38.12
N PHE A 47 -13.77 12.77 -37.88
CA PHE A 47 -14.35 13.68 -36.90
C PHE A 47 -14.52 13.06 -35.52
N ALA A 48 -14.81 11.76 -35.40
CA ALA A 48 -15.09 11.07 -34.14
C ALA A 48 -13.99 11.22 -33.08
N PRO A 49 -12.69 11.03 -33.36
CA PRO A 49 -11.67 11.23 -32.32
C PRO A 49 -11.59 12.71 -31.88
N ARG A 50 -11.76 13.67 -32.80
CA ARG A 50 -11.79 15.11 -32.47
C ARG A 50 -13.05 15.52 -31.73
N PHE A 51 -14.19 14.95 -32.09
CA PHE A 51 -15.49 15.19 -31.47
C PHE A 51 -15.55 14.59 -30.07
N VAL A 52 -15.00 13.40 -29.86
CA VAL A 52 -14.91 12.76 -28.55
C VAL A 52 -13.95 13.54 -27.63
N SER A 53 -12.79 13.97 -28.14
CA SER A 53 -11.89 14.83 -27.37
C SER A 53 -12.50 16.19 -27.05
N ALA A 54 -13.21 16.80 -28.00
CA ALA A 54 -13.94 18.05 -27.78
C ALA A 54 -15.09 17.88 -26.79
N MET A 55 -15.87 16.80 -26.87
CA MET A 55 -16.95 16.52 -25.92
C MET A 55 -16.42 16.23 -24.51
N ARG A 56 -15.30 15.52 -24.37
CA ARG A 56 -14.65 15.35 -23.04
C ARG A 56 -14.15 16.68 -22.50
N TRP A 57 -13.55 17.51 -23.34
CA TRP A 57 -13.11 18.85 -22.94
C TRP A 57 -14.28 19.73 -22.50
N VAL A 58 -15.39 19.72 -23.25
CA VAL A 58 -16.64 20.43 -22.90
C VAL A 58 -17.24 19.86 -21.62
N GLY A 59 -17.30 18.54 -21.46
CA GLY A 59 -17.83 17.89 -20.25
C GLY A 59 -17.03 18.21 -18.99
N ASN A 60 -15.70 18.33 -19.10
CA ASN A 60 -14.85 18.72 -17.96
C ASN A 60 -14.90 20.23 -17.68
N THR A 61 -15.26 21.04 -18.67
CA THR A 61 -15.25 22.51 -18.57
C THR A 61 -16.62 23.08 -18.18
N VAL A 62 -17.73 22.44 -18.56
CA VAL A 62 -19.08 22.98 -18.40
C VAL A 62 -19.73 22.44 -17.14
N THR A 63 -20.15 23.35 -16.26
CA THR A 63 -20.86 23.01 -15.01
C THR A 63 -22.33 22.65 -15.30
N PRO A 64 -23.10 22.12 -14.33
CA PRO A 64 -24.54 21.91 -14.51
C PRO A 64 -25.30 23.16 -14.96
N ALA A 65 -24.93 24.34 -14.45
CA ALA A 65 -25.49 25.62 -14.89
C ALA A 65 -25.06 25.97 -16.33
N GLY A 66 -23.82 25.68 -16.70
CA GLY A 66 -23.33 25.89 -18.06
C GLY A 66 -24.05 25.03 -19.11
N TRP A 67 -24.53 23.84 -18.75
CA TRP A 67 -25.36 23.02 -19.64
C TRP A 67 -26.70 23.68 -19.96
N LEU A 68 -27.32 24.38 -18.99
CA LEU A 68 -28.54 25.17 -19.24
C LEU A 68 -28.27 26.34 -20.20
N VAL A 69 -27.14 27.03 -20.01
CA VAL A 69 -26.69 28.12 -20.90
C VAL A 69 -26.43 27.60 -22.31
N LEU A 70 -25.77 26.44 -22.44
CA LEU A 70 -25.57 25.80 -23.74
C LEU A 70 -26.89 25.36 -24.39
N ALA A 71 -27.84 24.83 -23.63
CA ALA A 71 -29.15 24.45 -24.15
C ALA A 71 -29.92 25.67 -24.69
N ALA A 72 -29.92 26.78 -23.95
CA ALA A 72 -30.52 28.04 -24.38
C ALA A 72 -29.82 28.61 -25.64
N LEU A 73 -28.48 28.52 -25.70
CA LEU A 73 -27.70 28.92 -26.87
C LEU A 73 -28.06 28.09 -28.12
N VAL A 74 -28.20 26.76 -27.96
CA VAL A 74 -28.57 25.85 -29.05
C VAL A 74 -30.03 26.04 -29.48
N ALA A 75 -30.92 26.46 -28.57
CA ALA A 75 -32.32 26.74 -28.87
C ALA A 75 -32.55 28.10 -29.57
N LEU A 76 -31.58 29.02 -29.54
CA LEU A 76 -31.68 30.36 -30.15
C LEU A 76 -32.13 30.34 -31.63
N PRO A 77 -31.57 29.50 -32.53
CA PRO A 77 -32.00 29.46 -33.93
C PRO A 77 -33.46 29.01 -34.08
N LEU A 78 -33.92 28.08 -33.24
CA LEU A 78 -35.32 27.64 -33.23
C LEU A 78 -36.22 28.80 -32.78
N GLY A 79 -35.84 29.53 -31.73
CA GLY A 79 -36.56 30.74 -31.31
C GLY A 79 -36.69 31.76 -32.44
N LEU A 80 -35.62 31.98 -33.20
CA LEU A 80 -35.60 32.94 -34.33
C LEU A 80 -36.46 32.46 -35.51
N ILE A 81 -36.45 31.16 -35.82
CA ILE A 81 -37.22 30.58 -36.93
C ILE A 81 -38.72 30.57 -36.61
N PHE A 82 -39.09 30.19 -35.39
CA PHE A 82 -40.49 30.04 -34.96
C PHE A 82 -41.09 31.31 -34.34
N GLY A 83 -40.29 32.37 -34.17
CA GLY A 83 -40.74 33.64 -33.59
C GLY A 83 -41.04 33.59 -32.09
N TRP A 84 -40.49 32.61 -31.37
CA TRP A 84 -40.72 32.45 -29.93
C TRP A 84 -39.85 33.41 -29.13
N THR A 85 -40.45 34.52 -28.72
CA THR A 85 -39.76 35.63 -28.04
C THR A 85 -39.01 35.17 -26.78
N GLU A 86 -39.62 34.32 -25.96
CA GLU A 86 -39.01 33.79 -24.73
C GLU A 86 -37.70 33.03 -25.01
N VAL A 87 -37.70 32.14 -26.00
CA VAL A 87 -36.53 31.34 -26.39
C VAL A 87 -35.45 32.23 -27.02
N THR A 88 -35.84 33.22 -27.82
CA THR A 88 -34.87 34.17 -28.39
C THR A 88 -34.16 35.00 -27.32
N VAL A 89 -34.90 35.53 -26.33
CA VAL A 89 -34.33 36.29 -25.22
C VAL A 89 -33.40 35.41 -24.39
N ALA A 90 -33.84 34.20 -24.02
CA ALA A 90 -33.01 33.26 -23.29
C ALA A 90 -31.70 32.92 -24.03
N GLY A 91 -31.75 32.73 -25.35
CA GLY A 91 -30.57 32.46 -26.15
C GLY A 91 -29.61 33.66 -26.23
N PHE A 92 -30.10 34.90 -26.35
CA PHE A 92 -29.23 36.08 -26.34
C PHE A 92 -28.59 36.32 -24.96
N VAL A 93 -29.35 36.10 -23.89
CA VAL A 93 -28.81 36.11 -22.52
C VAL A 93 -27.70 35.06 -22.39
N ALA A 94 -27.92 33.84 -22.91
CA ALA A 94 -26.90 32.80 -22.89
C ALA A 94 -25.62 33.19 -23.64
N VAL A 95 -25.73 33.84 -24.80
CA VAL A 95 -24.57 34.39 -25.54
C VAL A 95 -23.83 35.40 -24.67
N LEU A 96 -24.54 36.35 -24.06
CA LEU A 96 -23.94 37.38 -23.22
C LEU A 96 -23.21 36.78 -22.01
N LEU A 97 -23.83 35.82 -21.33
CA LEU A 97 -23.23 35.09 -20.20
C LEU A 97 -21.96 34.34 -20.62
N LEU A 98 -21.98 33.68 -21.79
CA LEU A 98 -20.81 32.94 -22.28
C LEU A 98 -19.67 33.89 -22.68
N VAL A 99 -19.97 35.00 -23.34
CA VAL A 99 -18.98 36.04 -23.67
C VAL A 99 -18.36 36.64 -22.41
N ALA A 100 -19.14 36.81 -21.34
CA ALA A 100 -18.64 37.25 -20.05
C ALA A 100 -17.77 36.20 -19.35
N ALA A 101 -18.10 34.90 -19.47
CA ALA A 101 -17.41 33.80 -18.79
C ALA A 101 -16.10 33.37 -19.47
N VAL A 102 -16.03 33.37 -20.81
CA VAL A 102 -14.89 32.86 -21.59
C VAL A 102 -13.53 33.51 -21.24
N PRO A 103 -13.42 34.83 -21.03
CA PRO A 103 -12.16 35.46 -20.60
C PRO A 103 -11.57 34.88 -19.31
N PHE A 104 -12.41 34.36 -18.41
CA PHE A 104 -11.98 33.76 -17.15
C PHE A 104 -11.34 32.37 -17.33
N LEU A 105 -11.52 31.72 -18.49
CA LEU A 105 -10.86 30.46 -18.83
C LEU A 105 -9.43 30.64 -19.37
N PHE A 106 -9.10 31.83 -19.89
CA PHE A 106 -7.77 32.12 -20.44
C PHE A 106 -6.81 32.57 -19.33
N GLY A 107 -5.65 31.90 -19.22
CA GLY A 107 -4.62 32.19 -18.20
C GLY A 107 -4.19 31.00 -17.33
N GLY A 108 -4.60 29.77 -17.66
CA GLY A 108 -4.45 28.57 -16.82
C GLY A 108 -3.03 27.98 -16.64
N HIS A 109 -1.96 28.72 -16.90
CA HIS A 109 -0.57 28.30 -16.65
C HIS A 109 0.23 29.36 -15.86
N SER A 110 -0.46 30.15 -15.03
CA SER A 110 0.22 31.18 -14.25
C SER A 110 0.92 30.66 -13.01
N TYR A 111 0.55 29.48 -12.51
CA TYR A 111 1.06 28.98 -11.23
C TYR A 111 2.00 27.79 -11.42
N GLU A 112 3.11 27.84 -10.70
CA GLU A 112 3.87 26.68 -10.30
C GLU A 112 3.54 26.44 -8.83
N VAL A 113 3.11 25.23 -8.50
CA VAL A 113 2.76 24.85 -7.14
C VAL A 113 3.74 23.78 -6.70
N ASP A 114 4.44 24.07 -5.62
CA ASP A 114 5.42 23.19 -4.99
C ASP A 114 4.88 22.83 -3.60
N LEU A 115 4.73 21.53 -3.35
CA LEU A 115 4.19 21.02 -2.11
C LEU A 115 5.36 20.53 -1.24
N ASP A 116 5.65 21.27 -0.19
CA ASP A 116 6.72 20.92 0.74
C ASP A 116 6.10 20.27 2.00
N LEU A 117 6.31 18.96 2.15
CA LEU A 117 5.91 18.21 3.33
C LEU A 117 7.12 18.01 4.23
N THR A 118 7.07 18.52 5.47
CA THR A 118 8.23 18.46 6.38
C THR A 118 8.60 17.05 6.81
N THR A 119 7.69 16.09 6.66
CA THR A 119 7.88 14.70 7.08
C THR A 119 6.98 13.76 6.28
N GLU A 120 7.57 12.69 5.76
CA GLU A 120 6.87 11.62 5.04
C GLU A 120 6.29 10.55 5.97
N ARG A 121 6.64 10.56 7.25
CA ARG A 121 6.30 9.48 8.21
C ARG A 121 5.89 10.02 9.57
N VAL A 122 4.67 9.75 9.99
CA VAL A 122 4.11 10.21 11.26
C VAL A 122 3.47 9.04 12.01
N VAL A 123 3.27 9.17 13.32
CA VAL A 123 2.55 8.16 14.10
C VAL A 123 1.07 8.52 14.15
N ALA A 124 0.18 7.51 14.11
CA ALA A 124 -1.26 7.70 14.20
C ALA A 124 -1.67 8.53 15.43
N GLY A 125 -2.56 9.50 15.21
CA GLY A 125 -2.95 10.54 16.16
C GLY A 125 -2.09 11.81 16.08
N GLY A 126 -1.05 11.83 15.24
CA GLY A 126 -0.24 13.01 14.97
C GLY A 126 -0.78 13.89 13.83
N GLU A 127 -0.02 14.92 13.49
CA GLU A 127 -0.29 15.84 12.40
C GLU A 127 0.96 15.96 11.52
N VAL A 128 0.77 16.01 10.20
CA VAL A 128 1.84 16.37 9.27
C VAL A 128 1.73 17.84 8.93
N ASN A 129 2.79 18.57 9.24
CA ASN A 129 2.94 19.97 8.87
C ASN A 129 3.65 20.06 7.53
N GLY A 130 3.15 20.92 6.66
CA GLY A 130 3.75 21.24 5.38
C GLY A 130 3.45 22.68 4.99
N GLY A 131 3.86 23.04 3.79
CA GLY A 131 3.57 24.31 3.17
C GLY A 131 3.29 24.11 1.69
N VAL A 132 2.37 24.92 1.18
CA VAL A 132 2.09 24.98 -0.25
C VAL A 132 2.69 26.28 -0.76
N LYS A 133 3.67 26.17 -1.64
CA LYS A 133 4.36 27.30 -2.25
C LYS A 133 3.82 27.52 -3.64
N ILE A 134 3.20 28.68 -3.84
CA ILE A 134 2.51 29.04 -5.09
C ILE A 134 3.27 30.20 -5.71
N THR A 135 3.89 29.97 -6.86
CA THR A 135 4.68 30.98 -7.56
C THR A 135 4.01 31.35 -8.88
N ASN A 136 3.84 32.65 -9.12
CA ASN A 136 3.34 33.13 -10.42
C ASN A 136 4.47 33.15 -11.46
N VAL A 137 4.54 32.11 -12.29
CA VAL A 137 5.53 31.95 -13.38
C VAL A 137 5.17 32.71 -14.65
N SER A 138 3.98 33.32 -14.72
CA SER A 138 3.57 34.09 -15.90
C SER A 138 4.11 35.52 -15.91
N LYS A 139 4.13 36.14 -17.09
CA LYS A 139 4.47 37.58 -17.26
C LYS A 139 3.34 38.52 -16.85
N ARG A 140 2.17 38.02 -16.45
CA ARG A 140 0.97 38.82 -16.12
C ARG A 140 0.63 38.67 -14.64
N ILE A 141 -0.22 39.57 -14.14
CA ILE A 141 -0.82 39.42 -12.82
C ILE A 141 -1.77 38.22 -12.85
N ALA A 142 -1.63 37.34 -11.87
CA ALA A 142 -2.50 36.20 -11.68
C ALA A 142 -3.63 36.57 -10.70
N LEU A 143 -4.87 36.33 -11.12
CA LEU A 143 -6.08 36.67 -10.36
C LEU A 143 -6.28 35.70 -9.19
N PRO A 144 -6.97 36.13 -8.11
CA PRO A 144 -7.27 35.25 -7.00
C PRO A 144 -7.96 33.95 -7.46
N GLY A 145 -7.58 32.84 -6.83
CA GLY A 145 -8.05 31.52 -7.21
C GLY A 145 -8.06 30.56 -6.02
N ARG A 146 -8.35 29.30 -6.33
CA ARG A 146 -8.32 28.21 -5.35
C ARG A 146 -7.46 27.07 -5.87
N ILE A 147 -6.73 26.46 -4.96
CA ILE A 147 -6.00 25.22 -5.18
C ILE A 147 -6.59 24.18 -4.25
N ASP A 148 -6.91 23.02 -4.82
CA ASP A 148 -7.46 21.89 -4.13
C ASP A 148 -6.37 20.82 -4.04
N ILE A 149 -6.10 20.33 -2.82
CA ILE A 149 -5.07 19.34 -2.54
C ILE A 149 -5.76 18.13 -1.90
N PRO A 150 -5.91 17.02 -2.63
CA PRO A 150 -6.40 15.77 -2.06
C PRO A 150 -5.46 15.29 -0.94
N THR A 151 -6.02 14.91 0.21
CA THR A 151 -5.29 14.40 1.38
C THR A 151 -5.90 13.07 1.81
N GLY A 152 -5.73 12.04 0.98
CA GLY A 152 -6.40 10.75 1.15
C GLY A 152 -7.93 10.85 0.96
N LYS A 153 -8.69 10.81 2.06
CA LYS A 153 -10.17 10.97 2.03
C LYS A 153 -10.62 12.43 2.15
N GLY A 154 -9.71 13.34 2.49
CA GLY A 154 -9.98 14.76 2.63
C GLY A 154 -9.61 15.58 1.39
N LEU A 155 -10.04 16.84 1.39
CA LEU A 155 -9.63 17.86 0.43
C LEU A 155 -9.20 19.10 1.22
N ALA A 156 -7.98 19.57 1.02
CA ALA A 156 -7.49 20.82 1.56
C ALA A 156 -7.61 21.93 0.52
N ASP A 157 -8.31 23.01 0.89
CA ASP A 157 -8.57 24.15 0.02
C ASP A 157 -7.63 25.30 0.40
N VAL A 158 -6.81 25.74 -0.54
CA VAL A 158 -5.79 26.79 -0.38
C VAL A 158 -6.20 28.00 -1.20
N HIS A 159 -6.23 29.18 -0.58
CA HIS A 159 -6.68 30.40 -1.26
C HIS A 159 -5.50 31.15 -1.87
N VAL A 160 -5.48 31.28 -3.19
CA VAL A 160 -4.43 32.01 -3.88
C VAL A 160 -4.81 33.49 -3.96
N PRO A 161 -4.04 34.40 -3.35
CA PRO A 161 -4.28 35.83 -3.49
C PRO A 161 -3.89 36.35 -4.88
N LEU A 162 -4.09 37.64 -5.12
CA LEU A 162 -3.58 38.30 -6.32
C LEU A 162 -2.04 38.27 -6.34
N LEU A 163 -1.43 37.60 -7.33
CA LEU A 163 0.02 37.47 -7.44
C LEU A 163 0.59 38.21 -8.64
N ARG A 164 1.56 39.10 -8.41
CA ARG A 164 2.34 39.72 -9.48
C ARG A 164 3.29 38.68 -10.11
N SER A 165 3.80 38.98 -11.29
CA SER A 165 4.79 38.13 -11.96
C SER A 165 5.99 37.87 -11.04
N GLY A 166 6.39 36.60 -10.93
CA GLY A 166 7.51 36.14 -10.11
C GLY A 166 7.28 36.21 -8.60
N HIS A 167 6.11 36.62 -8.11
CA HIS A 167 5.81 36.61 -6.68
C HIS A 167 5.36 35.21 -6.23
N THR A 168 5.72 34.89 -4.99
CA THR A 168 5.42 33.63 -4.33
C THR A 168 4.51 33.89 -3.12
N HIS A 169 3.55 32.99 -2.92
CA HIS A 169 2.72 32.91 -1.73
C HIS A 169 2.95 31.55 -1.07
N GLU A 170 3.11 31.55 0.24
CA GLU A 170 3.25 30.33 1.04
C GLU A 170 2.07 30.26 2.00
N GLU A 171 1.35 29.15 1.98
CA GLU A 171 0.25 28.86 2.89
C GLU A 171 0.57 27.59 3.67
N PRO A 172 0.51 27.60 5.02
CA PRO A 172 0.78 26.41 5.82
C PRO A 172 -0.33 25.38 5.62
N LEU A 173 0.05 24.11 5.49
CA LEU A 173 -0.85 22.98 5.33
C LEU A 173 -0.67 22.03 6.51
N VAL A 174 -1.75 21.74 7.23
CA VAL A 174 -1.76 20.78 8.34
C VAL A 174 -2.67 19.62 7.96
N ILE A 175 -2.14 18.40 7.97
CA ILE A 175 -2.86 17.17 7.62
C ILE A 175 -3.00 16.35 8.90
N ALA A 176 -4.24 16.21 9.38
CA ALA A 176 -4.53 15.36 10.53
C ALA A 176 -4.42 13.87 10.15
N THR A 177 -3.77 13.07 10.99
CA THR A 177 -3.54 11.63 10.75
C THR A 177 -4.15 10.76 11.85
N PRO A 178 -5.50 10.71 11.96
CA PRO A 178 -6.17 10.09 13.10
C PRO A 178 -6.01 8.57 13.16
N ARG A 179 -5.87 7.90 12.01
CA ARG A 179 -5.67 6.45 11.90
C ARG A 179 -4.43 6.13 11.09
N ARG A 180 -3.84 4.96 11.37
CA ARG A 180 -2.70 4.44 10.60
C ARG A 180 -3.12 4.19 9.14
N GLY A 181 -2.16 4.21 8.22
CA GLY A 181 -2.45 4.08 6.80
C GLY A 181 -1.41 4.77 5.93
N VAL A 182 -1.59 4.71 4.62
CA VAL A 182 -0.83 5.54 3.67
C VAL A 182 -1.75 6.64 3.14
N ILE A 183 -1.41 7.89 3.44
CA ILE A 183 -2.13 9.06 2.97
C ILE A 183 -1.42 9.59 1.72
N ARG A 184 -2.10 9.46 0.58
CA ARG A 184 -1.69 10.08 -0.68
C ARG A 184 -2.07 11.55 -0.68
N VAL A 185 -1.09 12.43 -0.76
CA VAL A 185 -1.26 13.87 -0.88
C VAL A 185 -0.97 14.30 -2.31
N GLY A 186 -1.92 15.01 -2.91
CA GLY A 186 -1.91 15.34 -4.32
C GLY A 186 -2.64 14.31 -5.20
N PRO A 187 -2.70 14.50 -6.52
CA PRO A 187 -2.11 15.62 -7.28
C PRO A 187 -2.76 16.96 -6.93
N VAL A 188 -1.95 17.99 -6.79
CA VAL A 188 -2.45 19.37 -6.58
C VAL A 188 -3.25 19.78 -7.81
N THR A 189 -4.45 20.31 -7.62
CA THR A 189 -5.32 20.75 -8.71
C THR A 189 -5.71 22.21 -8.52
N SER A 190 -5.40 23.06 -9.49
CA SER A 190 -5.93 24.43 -9.51
C SER A 190 -7.31 24.42 -10.15
N VAL A 191 -8.29 24.92 -9.41
CA VAL A 191 -9.66 25.07 -9.88
C VAL A 191 -9.92 26.54 -10.12
N ARG A 192 -10.31 26.86 -11.36
CA ARG A 192 -10.74 28.20 -11.74
C ARG A 192 -12.12 28.15 -12.31
N THR A 193 -13.02 28.91 -11.71
CA THR A 193 -14.42 29.02 -12.13
C THR A 193 -14.72 30.46 -12.48
N ASP A 194 -15.55 30.71 -13.49
CA ASP A 194 -16.04 32.06 -13.76
C ASP A 194 -17.02 32.52 -12.65
N PRO A 195 -17.23 33.84 -12.46
CA PRO A 195 -18.10 34.35 -11.40
C PRO A 195 -19.57 33.89 -11.47
N LEU A 196 -20.03 33.44 -12.64
CA LEU A 196 -21.39 32.97 -12.87
C LEU A 196 -21.50 31.45 -12.74
N GLY A 197 -20.37 30.75 -12.55
CA GLY A 197 -20.33 29.31 -12.34
C GLY A 197 -20.72 28.49 -13.56
N ILE A 198 -20.55 29.01 -14.78
CA ILE A 198 -20.96 28.40 -16.06
C ILE A 198 -19.85 27.49 -16.61
N LEU A 199 -18.60 27.91 -16.47
CA LEU A 199 -17.40 27.31 -17.00
C LEU A 199 -16.36 27.18 -15.88
N LYS A 200 -15.81 25.98 -15.73
CA LYS A 200 -14.70 25.68 -14.83
C LYS A 200 -13.50 25.17 -15.63
N ARG A 201 -12.29 25.42 -15.16
CA ARG A 201 -11.07 24.83 -15.70
C ARG A 201 -10.24 24.29 -14.55
N GLU A 202 -9.92 23.01 -14.65
CA GLU A 202 -9.07 22.30 -13.71
C GLU A 202 -7.74 21.96 -14.37
N VAL A 203 -6.63 22.24 -13.68
CA VAL A 203 -5.28 21.86 -14.11
C VAL A 203 -4.62 21.15 -12.94
N ALA A 204 -4.24 19.88 -13.14
CA ALA A 204 -3.57 19.08 -12.14
C ALA A 204 -2.06 19.04 -12.40
N TRP A 205 -1.27 19.17 -11.33
CA TRP A 205 0.17 18.90 -11.33
C TRP A 205 0.41 17.47 -10.86
N VAL A 206 1.36 16.76 -11.46
CA VAL A 206 1.57 15.31 -11.26
C VAL A 206 2.25 14.99 -9.92
N ASP A 207 2.47 15.98 -9.07
CA ASP A 207 3.19 15.80 -7.83
C ASP A 207 2.34 15.06 -6.78
N LEU A 208 2.84 13.91 -6.34
CA LEU A 208 2.13 12.92 -5.53
C LEU A 208 3.08 12.46 -4.43
N HIS A 209 2.67 12.67 -3.19
CA HIS A 209 3.46 12.32 -2.01
C HIS A 209 2.71 11.28 -1.17
N ASP A 210 3.41 10.19 -0.84
CA ASP A 210 2.90 9.18 0.08
C ASP A 210 3.38 9.48 1.51
N ILE A 211 2.45 9.77 2.40
CA ILE A 211 2.72 9.90 3.84
C ILE A 211 2.36 8.58 4.52
N PHE A 212 3.34 7.94 5.15
CA PHE A 212 3.12 6.73 5.94
C PHE A 212 2.76 7.10 7.38
N VAL A 213 1.55 6.74 7.79
CA VAL A 213 1.07 6.88 9.16
C VAL A 213 1.29 5.56 9.89
N HIS A 214 2.34 5.51 10.70
CA HIS A 214 2.74 4.34 11.48
C HIS A 214 1.76 4.05 12.62
N PRO A 215 1.56 2.78 12.99
CA PRO A 215 0.83 2.44 14.21
C PRO A 215 1.54 3.00 15.45
N GLN A 216 0.78 3.21 16.53
CA GLN A 216 1.38 3.55 17.82
C GLN A 216 2.19 2.36 18.34
N THR A 217 3.34 2.62 18.97
CA THR A 217 4.19 1.56 19.54
C THR A 217 4.52 1.84 20.99
N ALA A 218 4.39 0.84 21.86
CA ALA A 218 4.86 0.89 23.23
C ALA A 218 6.35 0.53 23.33
N SER A 219 7.07 1.22 24.22
CA SER A 219 8.47 0.91 24.51
C SER A 219 8.56 -0.32 25.44
N ILE A 220 8.85 -1.47 24.84
CA ILE A 220 9.05 -2.73 25.55
C ILE A 220 10.50 -2.78 26.10
N PRO A 221 10.69 -3.13 27.39
CA PRO A 221 12.02 -3.20 27.98
C PRO A 221 12.87 -4.32 27.39
N SER A 222 14.18 -4.13 27.56
CA SER A 222 15.20 -5.14 27.88
C SER A 222 14.80 -6.59 28.16
N THR A 223 14.16 -7.37 27.29
CA THR A 223 13.91 -8.78 27.66
C THR A 223 15.20 -9.59 27.55
N ASN A 224 15.94 -9.65 28.66
CA ASN A 224 17.04 -10.60 28.86
C ASN A 224 16.50 -12.04 28.80
N ALA A 225 17.38 -13.01 28.57
CA ALA A 225 17.07 -14.42 28.26
C ALA A 225 16.03 -15.14 29.15
N GLY A 226 15.63 -14.60 30.31
CA GLY A 226 14.66 -15.21 31.23
C GLY A 226 13.28 -15.48 30.63
N PHE A 227 12.68 -14.53 29.91
CA PHE A 227 11.36 -14.74 29.27
C PHE A 227 11.42 -15.80 28.17
N ILE A 228 12.49 -15.79 27.37
CA ILE A 228 12.70 -16.76 26.29
C ILE A 228 12.96 -18.14 26.89
N LYS A 229 13.72 -18.23 27.98
CA LYS A 229 13.94 -19.49 28.71
C LYS A 229 12.66 -20.05 29.32
N ASP A 230 11.78 -19.20 29.84
CA ASP A 230 10.46 -19.60 30.37
C ASP A 230 9.50 -20.03 29.24
N LEU A 231 9.58 -19.38 28.07
CA LEU A 231 8.79 -19.73 26.90
C LEU A 231 9.27 -21.00 26.20
N GLU A 232 10.58 -21.17 26.04
CA GLU A 232 11.16 -22.34 25.38
C GLU A 232 10.87 -23.62 26.15
N GLY A 233 10.58 -23.56 27.47
CA GLY A 233 10.11 -24.67 28.31
C GLY A 233 11.03 -25.90 28.35
N MET A 234 12.10 -25.86 27.57
CA MET A 234 13.05 -26.90 27.30
C MET A 234 14.40 -26.19 27.29
N ALA A 235 15.13 -26.31 28.39
CA ALA A 235 16.58 -26.28 28.28
C ALA A 235 16.93 -27.38 27.28
N SER A 236 17.24 -27.00 26.05
CA SER A 236 17.85 -27.94 25.12
C SER A 236 19.22 -28.28 25.71
N ASN A 237 19.27 -29.34 26.52
CA ASN A 237 20.51 -29.97 26.99
C ASN A 237 21.24 -30.70 25.83
N GLN A 238 20.98 -30.29 24.59
CA GLN A 238 21.60 -30.87 23.41
C GLN A 238 23.01 -30.29 23.32
N VAL A 239 23.93 -31.00 23.97
CA VAL A 239 25.34 -30.68 23.97
C VAL A 239 25.91 -31.02 22.59
N VAL A 240 26.49 -30.03 21.92
CA VAL A 240 27.11 -30.18 20.61
C VAL A 240 28.60 -29.92 20.75
N ASP A 241 29.43 -30.58 19.94
CA ASP A 241 30.89 -30.40 20.00
C ASP A 241 31.33 -28.99 19.49
N SER A 242 30.43 -28.20 18.90
CA SER A 242 30.58 -26.77 18.55
C SER A 242 29.18 -26.14 18.47
N ASP A 243 28.87 -24.91 18.88
CA ASP A 243 29.61 -23.66 18.78
C ASP A 243 29.05 -22.59 19.77
N ILE A 244 29.91 -21.62 20.14
CA ILE A 244 29.66 -20.27 20.69
C ILE A 244 29.39 -20.03 22.20
N SER A 245 28.86 -20.95 23.02
CA SER A 245 28.72 -20.69 24.48
C SER A 245 29.34 -21.78 25.36
N PHE A 246 30.29 -21.41 26.25
CA PHE A 246 30.92 -22.35 27.17
C PHE A 246 29.90 -22.84 28.20
N HIS A 247 29.69 -24.15 28.25
CA HIS A 247 28.76 -24.78 29.18
C HIS A 247 29.50 -25.38 30.38
N ALA A 248 30.39 -26.34 30.13
CA ALA A 248 31.11 -27.07 31.17
C ALA A 248 32.46 -27.61 30.69
N ILE A 249 33.27 -28.14 31.61
CA ILE A 249 34.48 -28.90 31.29
C ILE A 249 34.25 -30.35 31.72
N ARG A 250 34.46 -31.31 30.81
CA ARG A 250 34.36 -32.74 31.10
C ARG A 250 35.62 -33.51 30.66
N GLU A 251 35.72 -34.76 31.09
CA GLU A 251 36.77 -35.69 30.61
C GLU A 251 36.60 -35.96 29.11
N TYR A 252 37.73 -36.04 28.39
CA TYR A 252 37.80 -36.33 26.96
C TYR A 252 37.23 -37.71 26.67
N ALA A 253 36.31 -37.78 25.70
CA ALA A 253 35.80 -39.03 25.15
C ALA A 253 36.32 -39.21 23.72
N GLN A 254 36.45 -40.47 23.30
CA GLN A 254 36.90 -40.80 21.96
C GLN A 254 35.87 -40.30 20.92
N GLY A 255 36.30 -39.35 20.08
CA GLY A 255 35.42 -38.66 19.12
C GLY A 255 35.43 -37.13 19.30
N ASP A 256 35.82 -36.63 20.47
CA ASP A 256 35.88 -35.20 20.74
C ASP A 256 36.98 -34.49 19.92
N ALA A 257 36.67 -33.30 19.42
CA ALA A 257 37.62 -32.49 18.66
C ALA A 257 38.79 -32.01 19.55
N ARG A 258 40.03 -32.36 19.15
CA ARG A 258 41.25 -32.00 19.90
C ARG A 258 41.44 -30.50 20.11
N ARG A 259 40.88 -29.66 19.24
CA ARG A 259 40.91 -28.18 19.35
C ARG A 259 40.15 -27.65 20.58
N HIS A 260 39.26 -28.45 21.16
CA HIS A 260 38.46 -28.06 22.33
C HIS A 260 39.09 -28.51 23.66
N ILE A 261 40.29 -29.09 23.64
CA ILE A 261 41.01 -29.48 24.86
C ILE A 261 41.31 -28.23 25.71
N HIS A 262 40.89 -28.27 26.96
CA HIS A 262 41.19 -27.25 27.95
C HIS A 262 42.52 -27.55 28.65
N TRP A 263 43.62 -27.06 28.08
CA TRP A 263 44.98 -27.35 28.58
C TRP A 263 45.19 -27.00 30.05
N LYS A 264 44.60 -25.91 30.54
CA LYS A 264 44.73 -25.49 31.94
C LYS A 264 44.06 -26.47 32.93
N SER A 265 42.91 -27.03 32.58
CA SER A 265 42.25 -28.05 33.43
C SER A 265 42.91 -29.40 33.28
N THR A 266 43.37 -29.72 32.07
CA THR A 266 44.14 -30.94 31.77
C THR A 266 45.40 -31.01 32.63
N ALA A 267 46.15 -29.90 32.74
CA ALA A 267 47.35 -29.82 33.56
C ALA A 267 47.09 -29.98 35.07
N LYS A 268 45.91 -29.59 35.57
CA LYS A 268 45.55 -29.71 36.99
C LYS A 268 45.02 -31.10 37.36
N MET A 269 44.28 -31.74 36.45
CA MET A 269 43.57 -33.00 36.70
C MET A 269 44.36 -34.23 36.19
N ASN A 270 45.48 -34.01 35.50
CA ASN A 270 46.33 -35.03 34.87
C ASN A 270 45.55 -36.00 33.95
N LYS A 271 44.47 -35.50 33.34
CA LYS A 271 43.57 -36.20 32.42
C LYS A 271 43.14 -35.23 31.33
N LEU A 272 42.94 -35.69 30.10
CA LEU A 272 42.48 -34.83 29.00
C LEU A 272 41.08 -34.30 29.29
N MET A 273 40.94 -32.97 29.35
CA MET A 273 39.66 -32.30 29.60
C MET A 273 39.24 -31.52 28.36
N VAL A 274 37.96 -31.56 28.01
CA VAL A 274 37.38 -30.88 26.84
C VAL A 274 36.35 -29.85 27.28
N ARG A 275 36.34 -28.69 26.61
CA ARG A 275 35.27 -27.69 26.74
C ARG A 275 34.01 -28.22 26.05
N GLN A 276 32.91 -28.34 26.78
CA GLN A 276 31.59 -28.54 26.20
C GLN A 276 30.96 -27.19 25.89
N PHE A 277 30.38 -27.09 24.70
CA PHE A 277 29.63 -25.93 24.26
C PHE A 277 28.14 -26.24 24.27
N GLU A 278 27.34 -25.28 24.69
CA GLU A 278 25.89 -25.30 24.53
C GLU A 278 25.57 -24.54 23.24
N GLU A 279 24.79 -25.18 22.37
CA GLU A 279 24.33 -24.56 21.14
C GLU A 279 23.50 -23.33 21.52
N THR A 280 24.03 -22.14 21.24
CA THR A 280 23.21 -20.93 21.28
C THR A 280 22.25 -21.02 20.10
N ARG A 281 21.09 -21.68 20.29
CA ARG A 281 20.01 -21.53 19.33
C ARG A 281 19.77 -20.03 19.20
N ARG A 282 19.98 -19.50 18.00
CA ARG A 282 19.47 -18.17 17.67
C ARG A 282 17.96 -18.31 17.77
N THR A 283 17.39 -17.77 18.84
CA THR A 283 15.93 -17.74 19.01
C THR A 283 15.36 -16.98 17.83
N ARG A 284 14.78 -17.72 16.87
CA ARG A 284 14.10 -17.15 15.72
C ARG A 284 12.63 -17.00 16.07
N LEU A 285 12.16 -15.76 16.03
CA LEU A 285 10.81 -15.38 16.39
C LEU A 285 9.94 -15.34 15.12
N ALA A 286 8.73 -15.88 15.20
CA ALA A 286 7.69 -15.62 14.23
C ALA A 286 6.62 -14.75 14.88
N LEU A 287 6.18 -13.71 14.18
CA LEU A 287 5.07 -12.86 14.58
C LEU A 287 3.99 -12.98 13.50
N VAL A 288 2.88 -13.61 13.85
CA VAL A 288 1.76 -13.88 12.95
C VAL A 288 0.61 -12.95 13.32
N LEU A 289 0.21 -12.06 12.42
CA LEU A 289 -0.88 -11.12 12.62
C LEU A 289 -2.13 -11.57 11.85
N SER A 290 -3.25 -11.67 12.55
CA SER A 290 -4.55 -11.89 11.92
C SER A 290 -5.06 -10.63 11.24
N LEU A 291 -5.60 -10.80 10.03
CA LEU A 291 -6.28 -9.76 9.25
C LEU A 291 -7.77 -10.03 9.04
N ASP A 292 -8.27 -11.18 9.52
CA ASP A 292 -9.67 -11.59 9.32
C ASP A 292 -10.56 -10.74 10.21
N GLU A 293 -11.41 -9.91 9.61
CA GLU A 293 -12.32 -9.01 10.33
C GLU A 293 -13.27 -9.75 11.28
N SER A 294 -13.58 -11.03 11.01
CA SER A 294 -14.45 -11.86 11.87
C SER A 294 -13.79 -12.28 13.19
N GLU A 295 -12.49 -12.04 13.34
CA GLU A 295 -11.73 -12.36 14.55
C GLU A 295 -11.64 -11.19 15.55
N PHE A 296 -12.04 -9.99 15.14
CA PHE A 296 -12.00 -8.76 15.94
C PHE A 296 -13.41 -8.24 16.20
N ALA A 297 -13.67 -7.68 17.39
CA ALA A 297 -15.00 -7.12 17.68
C ALA A 297 -15.25 -5.77 16.96
N ASN A 298 -14.18 -5.01 16.68
CA ASN A 298 -14.23 -3.73 15.99
C ASN A 298 -12.86 -3.34 15.39
N ASP A 299 -12.83 -2.27 14.58
CA ASP A 299 -11.62 -1.70 13.99
C ASP A 299 -10.54 -1.36 15.04
N ASP A 300 -10.92 -0.77 16.17
CA ASP A 300 -9.96 -0.30 17.18
C ASP A 300 -9.20 -1.47 17.84
N GLU A 301 -9.86 -2.62 17.98
CA GLU A 301 -9.24 -3.86 18.46
C GLU A 301 -8.19 -4.40 17.48
N PHE A 302 -8.48 -4.29 16.18
CA PHE A 302 -7.50 -4.59 15.13
C PHE A 302 -6.34 -3.59 15.12
N GLU A 303 -6.61 -2.29 15.28
CA GLU A 303 -5.58 -1.25 15.46
C GLU A 303 -4.66 -1.54 16.66
N LEU A 304 -5.22 -2.06 17.75
CA LEU A 304 -4.45 -2.50 18.91
C LEU A 304 -3.55 -3.69 18.54
N ALA A 305 -4.05 -4.69 17.82
CA ALA A 305 -3.25 -5.83 17.38
C ALA A 305 -2.07 -5.42 16.48
N VAL A 306 -2.29 -4.48 15.55
CA VAL A 306 -1.20 -3.93 14.72
C VAL A 306 -0.20 -3.13 15.54
N SER A 307 -0.67 -2.36 16.53
CA SER A 307 0.18 -1.61 17.45
C SER A 307 1.03 -2.53 18.33
N VAL A 308 0.47 -3.65 18.80
CA VAL A 308 1.21 -4.69 19.54
C VAL A 308 2.21 -5.40 18.63
N ALA A 309 1.84 -5.73 17.39
CA ALA A 309 2.74 -6.30 16.38
C ALA A 309 3.93 -5.38 16.12
N GLY A 310 3.68 -4.09 15.89
CA GLY A 310 4.71 -3.07 15.72
C GLY A 310 5.61 -2.96 16.96
N SER A 311 5.04 -2.97 18.16
CA SER A 311 5.80 -2.88 19.41
C SER A 311 6.73 -4.07 19.61
N LEU A 312 6.23 -5.31 19.43
CA LEU A 312 7.02 -6.53 19.54
C LEU A 312 8.07 -6.63 18.43
N GLY A 313 7.71 -6.29 17.19
CA GLY A 313 8.62 -6.34 16.05
C GLY A 313 9.74 -5.30 16.14
N VAL A 314 9.42 -4.04 16.44
CA VAL A 314 10.42 -2.99 16.68
C VAL A 314 11.36 -3.39 17.81
N ARG A 315 10.82 -3.99 18.87
CA ARG A 315 11.62 -4.49 19.98
C ARG A 315 12.58 -5.59 19.56
N ALA A 316 12.11 -6.60 18.83
CA ALA A 316 12.92 -7.70 18.34
C ALA A 316 14.05 -7.22 17.41
N ILE A 317 13.75 -6.29 16.49
CA ILE A 317 14.74 -5.69 15.59
C ILE A 317 15.80 -4.91 16.38
N ARG A 318 15.39 -4.10 17.37
CA ARG A 318 16.34 -3.36 18.24
C ARG A 318 17.24 -4.27 19.05
N ASP A 319 16.75 -5.46 19.42
CA ASP A 319 17.53 -6.50 20.10
C ASP A 319 18.39 -7.35 19.15
N ALA A 320 18.40 -7.02 17.85
CA ALA A 320 19.07 -7.78 16.79
C ALA A 320 18.67 -9.27 16.77
N ARG A 321 17.40 -9.56 17.08
CA ARG A 321 16.84 -10.92 17.02
C ARG A 321 16.42 -11.25 15.59
N ASP A 322 16.55 -12.52 15.23
CA ASP A 322 15.98 -13.04 13.99
C ASP A 322 14.46 -13.11 14.15
N ILE A 323 13.73 -12.30 13.39
CA ILE A 323 12.27 -12.23 13.43
C ILE A 323 11.70 -12.30 12.02
N ALA A 324 10.64 -13.07 11.85
CA ALA A 324 9.78 -13.03 10.69
C ALA A 324 8.41 -12.47 11.11
N VAL A 325 7.89 -11.50 10.35
CA VAL A 325 6.54 -10.97 10.56
C VAL A 325 5.69 -11.37 9.36
N VAL A 326 4.54 -11.96 9.64
CA VAL A 326 3.75 -12.78 8.71
C VAL A 326 2.28 -12.38 8.86
N ALA A 327 1.60 -12.08 7.75
CA ALA A 327 0.16 -11.81 7.72
C ALA A 327 -0.47 -12.42 6.47
N SER A 328 -1.80 -12.56 6.44
CA SER A 328 -2.51 -12.98 5.21
C SER A 328 -2.28 -11.96 4.10
N GLU A 329 -2.25 -12.42 2.86
CA GLU A 329 -2.45 -11.55 1.69
C GLU A 329 -3.95 -11.44 1.38
N GLU A 330 -4.36 -10.33 0.76
CA GLU A 330 -5.74 -10.15 0.30
C GLU A 330 -5.98 -11.04 -0.93
N ILE A 331 -7.07 -11.81 -0.92
CA ILE A 331 -7.42 -12.73 -2.00
C ILE A 331 -8.23 -11.94 -3.06
N PRO A 332 -7.72 -11.71 -4.28
CA PRO A 332 -8.43 -10.94 -5.28
C PRO A 332 -9.73 -11.64 -5.70
N GLU A 333 -10.86 -10.91 -5.71
CA GLU A 333 -12.21 -11.44 -6.01
C GLU A 333 -12.32 -12.18 -7.36
N PHE A 334 -11.42 -11.91 -8.31
CA PHE A 334 -11.48 -12.44 -9.67
C PHE A 334 -10.82 -13.81 -9.87
N ILE A 335 -10.12 -14.35 -8.87
CA ILE A 335 -9.42 -15.64 -8.99
C ILE A 335 -10.29 -16.76 -8.42
N ARG A 336 -10.80 -17.64 -9.31
CA ARG A 336 -11.69 -18.78 -8.97
C ARG A 336 -11.01 -19.90 -8.16
N GLU A 337 -9.69 -19.86 -8.02
CA GLU A 337 -8.90 -20.77 -7.18
C GLU A 337 -8.10 -19.93 -6.19
N SER A 338 -8.45 -20.08 -4.91
CA SER A 338 -7.84 -19.40 -3.77
C SER A 338 -6.33 -19.60 -3.73
N VAL A 339 -5.56 -18.63 -4.22
CA VAL A 339 -4.12 -18.58 -3.93
C VAL A 339 -3.99 -18.18 -2.47
N GLN A 340 -3.75 -19.18 -1.62
CA GLN A 340 -3.47 -18.99 -0.20
C GLN A 340 -2.01 -18.55 -0.08
N SER A 341 -1.79 -17.25 0.04
CA SER A 341 -0.45 -16.66 0.20
C SER A 341 -0.37 -15.81 1.46
N VAL A 342 0.82 -15.82 2.02
CA VAL A 342 1.16 -15.04 3.20
C VAL A 342 2.15 -13.96 2.78
N ARG A 343 1.89 -12.72 3.20
CA ARG A 343 2.84 -11.63 3.07
C ARG A 343 3.84 -11.67 4.23
N SER A 344 5.13 -11.76 3.91
CA SER A 344 6.20 -11.49 4.87
C SER A 344 6.51 -10.00 4.87
N LEU A 345 6.41 -9.35 6.03
CA LEU A 345 6.69 -7.92 6.16
C LEU A 345 8.20 -7.66 6.26
N ASN A 346 8.61 -6.45 5.89
CA ASN A 346 10.00 -6.02 5.86
C ASN A 346 10.55 -5.84 7.28
N ILE A 347 11.51 -6.67 7.64
CA ILE A 347 12.18 -6.66 8.95
C ILE A 347 13.63 -6.15 8.90
N LEU A 348 14.07 -5.57 7.77
CA LEU A 348 15.43 -5.03 7.61
C LEU A 348 15.70 -3.84 8.53
N SER A 349 14.67 -3.08 8.88
CA SER A 349 14.76 -1.97 9.83
C SER A 349 13.44 -1.78 10.54
N THR A 350 13.46 -1.11 11.70
CA THR A 350 12.24 -0.74 12.42
C THR A 350 11.33 0.13 11.55
N ARG A 351 11.91 0.97 10.68
CA ARG A 351 11.17 1.83 9.75
C ARG A 351 10.46 1.01 8.69
N GLY A 352 11.18 0.09 8.04
CA GLY A 352 10.59 -0.78 7.01
C GLY A 352 9.42 -1.60 7.52
N LEU A 353 9.53 -2.10 8.77
CA LEU A 353 8.43 -2.84 9.39
C LEU A 353 7.21 -1.96 9.64
N LEU A 354 7.40 -0.74 10.15
CA LEU A 354 6.30 0.17 10.43
C LEU A 354 5.67 0.74 9.15
N ASP A 355 6.47 0.98 8.10
CA ASP A 355 5.98 1.32 6.75
C ASP A 355 5.07 0.20 6.24
N ASP A 356 5.50 -1.07 6.32
CA ASP A 356 4.66 -2.21 5.90
C ASP A 356 3.39 -2.37 6.75
N LEU A 357 3.49 -2.26 8.08
CA LEU A 357 2.34 -2.34 8.98
C LEU A 357 1.31 -1.22 8.75
N SER A 358 1.73 -0.07 8.21
CA SER A 358 0.80 0.99 7.81
C SER A 358 -0.03 0.63 6.57
N THR A 359 0.40 -0.36 5.77
CA THR A 359 -0.34 -0.84 4.57
C THR A 359 -1.28 -1.99 4.85
N VAL A 360 -1.23 -2.56 6.06
CA VAL A 360 -2.01 -3.74 6.43
C VAL A 360 -3.42 -3.31 6.85
N GLU A 361 -4.43 -3.89 6.22
CA GLU A 361 -5.85 -3.69 6.53
C GLU A 361 -6.51 -5.04 6.87
N SER A 362 -7.59 -4.99 7.66
CA SER A 362 -8.44 -6.14 7.91
C SER A 362 -9.47 -6.26 6.80
N GLY A 363 -9.90 -7.48 6.47
CA GLY A 363 -10.96 -7.67 5.49
C GLY A 363 -11.59 -9.06 5.53
N ALA A 364 -12.72 -9.20 4.82
CA ALA A 364 -13.42 -10.48 4.67
C ALA A 364 -12.74 -11.44 3.67
N ALA A 365 -11.96 -10.89 2.72
CA ALA A 365 -11.28 -11.66 1.67
C ALA A 365 -9.85 -12.07 2.06
N VAL A 366 -9.65 -12.50 3.31
CA VAL A 366 -8.36 -12.94 3.84
C VAL A 366 -8.47 -14.31 4.47
N MET A 367 -7.33 -14.95 4.74
CA MET A 367 -7.31 -16.26 5.39
C MET A 367 -7.53 -16.15 6.91
N PRO A 368 -8.29 -17.10 7.50
CA PRO A 368 -8.36 -17.23 8.96
C PRO A 368 -6.99 -17.51 9.57
N ILE A 369 -6.78 -17.07 10.81
CA ILE A 369 -5.48 -17.12 11.47
C ILE A 369 -4.88 -18.53 11.54
N GLU A 370 -5.69 -19.58 11.66
CA GLU A 370 -5.22 -20.97 11.67
C GLU A 370 -4.50 -21.37 10.39
N GLN A 371 -4.98 -20.88 9.23
CA GLN A 371 -4.36 -21.14 7.93
C GLN A 371 -3.07 -20.34 7.78
N VAL A 372 -3.08 -19.07 8.19
CA VAL A 372 -1.88 -18.23 8.21
C VAL A 372 -0.79 -18.86 9.07
N CYS A 373 -1.14 -19.38 10.26
CA CYS A 373 -0.19 -20.07 11.14
C CYS A 373 0.38 -21.35 10.50
N SER A 374 -0.47 -22.13 9.83
CA SER A 374 -0.03 -23.32 9.09
C SER A 374 0.98 -22.98 8.00
N LEU A 375 0.74 -21.92 7.24
CA LEU A 375 1.66 -21.44 6.18
C LEU A 375 2.91 -20.81 6.77
N ALA A 376 2.78 -20.05 7.86
CA ALA A 376 3.92 -19.46 8.58
C ALA A 376 4.91 -20.54 9.03
N SER A 377 4.42 -21.67 9.55
CA SER A 377 5.26 -22.81 9.93
C SER A 377 5.98 -23.47 8.76
N GLN A 378 5.48 -23.32 7.53
CA GLN A 378 6.12 -23.85 6.32
C GLN A 378 7.13 -22.87 5.74
N VAL A 379 6.85 -21.56 5.80
CA VAL A 379 7.70 -20.50 5.23
C VAL A 379 8.85 -20.12 6.14
N VAL A 380 8.60 -20.06 7.46
CA VAL A 380 9.60 -19.63 8.44
C VAL A 380 10.20 -20.88 9.10
N HIS A 381 11.32 -21.33 8.55
CA HIS A 381 12.05 -22.47 9.10
C HIS A 381 12.79 -22.12 10.41
N ASP A 382 12.95 -23.12 11.28
CA ASP A 382 13.74 -23.05 12.51
C ASP A 382 13.29 -21.99 13.53
N MET A 383 12.01 -21.60 13.52
CA MET A 383 11.45 -20.76 14.59
C MET A 383 11.48 -21.51 15.92
N SER A 384 11.76 -20.81 17.02
CA SER A 384 11.66 -21.34 18.38
C SER A 384 10.47 -20.78 19.15
N ILE A 385 9.99 -19.59 18.79
CA ILE A 385 8.84 -18.93 19.41
C ILE A 385 7.94 -18.33 18.33
N ALA A 386 6.63 -18.54 18.45
CA ALA A 386 5.62 -17.94 17.61
C ALA A 386 4.66 -17.07 18.45
N PHE A 387 4.63 -15.77 18.19
CA PHE A 387 3.61 -14.85 18.69
C PHE A 387 2.48 -14.78 17.68
N VAL A 388 1.27 -15.17 18.08
CA VAL A 388 0.08 -15.09 17.23
C VAL A 388 -0.83 -13.99 17.78
N LEU A 389 -1.04 -12.93 17.00
CA LEU A 389 -1.88 -11.79 17.36
C LEU A 389 -3.24 -11.91 16.69
N CYS A 390 -4.29 -11.92 17.51
CA CYS A 390 -5.67 -12.01 17.06
C CYS A 390 -6.60 -11.23 17.98
N GLY A 391 -7.85 -11.08 17.56
CA GLY A 391 -8.88 -10.42 18.36
C GLY A 391 -9.56 -11.35 19.38
N SER A 392 -10.43 -10.73 20.16
CA SER A 392 -11.28 -11.25 21.23
C SER A 392 -12.30 -12.29 20.75
N LEU A 393 -12.71 -12.25 19.48
CA LEU A 393 -13.68 -13.21 18.93
C LEU A 393 -13.06 -14.59 18.66
N VAL A 394 -11.73 -14.72 18.71
CA VAL A 394 -11.07 -16.02 18.61
C VAL A 394 -11.28 -16.82 19.90
N THR A 395 -12.20 -17.78 19.82
CA THR A 395 -12.56 -18.61 20.98
C THR A 395 -11.37 -19.42 21.53
N PRO A 396 -11.37 -19.80 22.82
CA PRO A 396 -10.31 -20.62 23.41
C PRO A 396 -10.05 -21.94 22.65
N ARG A 397 -11.08 -22.54 22.05
CA ARG A 397 -10.95 -23.74 21.22
C ARG A 397 -10.19 -23.47 19.92
N ARG A 398 -10.43 -22.32 19.29
CA ARG A 398 -9.66 -21.87 18.12
C ARG A 398 -8.20 -21.59 18.50
N LEU A 399 -7.94 -20.92 19.63
CA LEU A 399 -6.58 -20.71 20.14
C LEU A 399 -5.81 -22.02 20.35
N GLN A 400 -6.44 -23.05 20.91
CA GLN A 400 -5.82 -24.38 21.02
C GLN A 400 -5.52 -24.99 19.64
N SER A 401 -6.42 -24.81 18.68
CA SER A 401 -6.22 -25.31 17.31
C SER A 401 -5.07 -24.60 16.58
N ILE A 402 -4.84 -23.30 16.87
CA ILE A 402 -3.70 -22.52 16.38
C ILE A 402 -2.38 -23.10 16.92
N ALA A 403 -2.31 -23.38 18.22
CA ALA A 403 -1.11 -23.97 18.82
C ALA A 403 -0.71 -25.30 18.17
N ALA A 404 -1.71 -26.11 17.79
CA ALA A 404 -1.50 -27.38 17.08
C ALA A 404 -1.02 -27.23 15.62
N LYS A 405 -1.02 -26.01 15.05
CA LYS A 405 -0.46 -25.76 13.70
C LYS A 405 1.05 -25.67 13.69
N PHE A 406 1.68 -25.44 14.85
CA PHE A 406 3.11 -25.35 14.97
C PHE A 406 3.72 -26.69 15.42
N PRO A 407 4.98 -26.98 15.05
CA PRO A 407 5.73 -28.11 15.55
C PRO A 407 5.86 -28.08 17.08
N THR A 408 6.01 -29.25 17.71
CA THR A 408 6.05 -29.39 19.18
C THR A 408 7.25 -28.70 19.85
N ASN A 409 8.28 -28.35 19.09
CA ASN A 409 9.47 -27.64 19.56
C ASN A 409 9.34 -26.10 19.45
N VAL A 410 8.19 -25.58 19.03
CA VAL A 410 7.91 -24.15 18.94
C VAL A 410 7.05 -23.74 20.12
N ALA A 411 7.53 -22.76 20.89
CA ALA A 411 6.74 -22.15 21.95
C ALA A 411 5.73 -21.17 21.35
N VAL A 412 4.44 -21.48 21.46
CA VAL A 412 3.38 -20.62 20.93
C VAL A 412 2.87 -19.70 22.04
N VAL A 413 2.76 -18.41 21.74
CA VAL A 413 2.16 -17.39 22.60
C VAL A 413 1.03 -16.73 21.83
N ALA A 414 -0.20 -16.93 22.28
CA ALA A 414 -1.35 -16.23 21.73
C ALA A 414 -1.50 -14.87 22.41
N VAL A 415 -1.55 -13.81 21.64
CA VAL A 415 -1.79 -12.44 22.09
C VAL A 415 -3.17 -12.02 21.60
N VAL A 416 -4.12 -11.96 22.52
CA VAL A 416 -5.52 -11.62 22.26
C VAL A 416 -5.71 -10.14 22.60
N CYS A 417 -6.01 -9.33 21.58
CA CYS A 417 -6.38 -7.94 21.77
C CYS A 417 -7.86 -7.87 22.11
N ASP A 418 -8.19 -7.30 23.27
CA ASP A 418 -9.56 -7.18 23.75
C ASP A 418 -9.67 -5.93 24.63
N GLN A 419 -10.18 -4.85 24.06
CA GLN A 419 -10.31 -3.56 24.74
C GLN A 419 -11.35 -3.57 25.88
N SER A 420 -12.20 -4.60 25.94
CA SER A 420 -13.28 -4.71 26.93
C SER A 420 -12.90 -5.54 28.16
N ALA A 421 -11.86 -6.37 28.03
CA ALA A 421 -11.35 -7.21 29.11
C ALA A 421 -10.24 -6.54 29.92
N GLU A 422 -9.87 -7.13 31.06
CA GLU A 422 -8.66 -6.74 31.78
C GLU A 422 -7.42 -7.41 31.19
N SER A 423 -6.34 -6.64 31.08
CA SER A 423 -5.04 -7.12 30.64
C SER A 423 -4.52 -8.23 31.58
N SER A 424 -4.28 -9.43 31.04
CA SER A 424 -3.95 -10.61 31.84
C SER A 424 -3.04 -11.58 31.10
N MET A 425 -2.39 -12.47 31.84
CA MET A 425 -1.57 -13.55 31.30
C MET A 425 -1.97 -14.85 31.97
N ARG A 426 -2.29 -15.87 31.17
CA ARG A 426 -2.75 -17.19 31.66
C ARG A 426 -2.20 -18.31 30.77
N ASN A 427 -2.02 -19.49 31.37
CA ASN A 427 -1.72 -20.70 30.62
C ASN A 427 -3.02 -21.49 30.40
N LEU A 428 -3.29 -21.83 29.14
CA LEU A 428 -4.48 -22.58 28.72
C LEU A 428 -4.02 -23.87 28.04
N SER A 429 -4.09 -24.99 28.75
CA SER A 429 -3.69 -26.30 28.23
C SER A 429 -2.27 -26.35 27.61
N GLY A 430 -1.32 -25.62 28.19
CA GLY A 430 0.06 -25.52 27.70
C GLY A 430 0.33 -24.37 26.72
N LEU A 431 -0.70 -23.68 26.23
CA LEU A 431 -0.58 -22.45 25.45
C LEU A 431 -0.54 -21.24 26.39
N LYS A 432 0.48 -20.38 26.26
CA LYS A 432 0.50 -19.09 26.99
C LYS A 432 -0.39 -18.10 26.23
N VAL A 433 -1.41 -17.57 26.91
CA VAL A 433 -2.36 -16.60 26.36
C VAL A 433 -2.19 -15.28 27.11
N ILE A 434 -1.93 -14.22 26.36
CA ILE A 434 -1.78 -12.85 26.85
C ILE A 434 -2.96 -12.05 26.31
N THR A 435 -3.83 -11.56 27.19
CA THR A 435 -4.90 -10.64 26.81
C THR A 435 -4.43 -9.21 27.06
N ILE A 436 -4.59 -8.34 26.06
CA ILE A 436 -4.15 -6.94 26.10
C ILE A 436 -5.37 -6.05 25.84
N ALA A 437 -5.68 -5.19 26.80
CA ALA A 437 -6.75 -4.21 26.69
C ALA A 437 -6.25 -2.85 26.18
N LEU A 438 -5.08 -2.43 26.67
CA LEU A 438 -4.42 -1.17 26.31
C LEU A 438 -2.99 -1.44 25.88
N LEU A 439 -2.50 -0.65 24.92
CA LEU A 439 -1.15 -0.80 24.39
C LEU A 439 -0.06 -0.67 25.47
N ASP A 440 -0.25 0.22 26.44
CA ASP A 440 0.72 0.44 27.52
C ASP A 440 0.84 -0.73 28.50
N ASP A 441 -0.20 -1.58 28.61
CA ASP A 441 -0.19 -2.76 29.48
C ASP A 441 0.77 -3.84 28.97
N LEU A 442 1.04 -3.86 27.66
CA LEU A 442 2.01 -4.76 27.03
C LEU A 442 3.37 -4.65 27.74
N LYS A 443 3.81 -3.44 28.07
CA LYS A 443 5.07 -3.20 28.76
C LYS A 443 5.13 -3.89 30.12
N GLN A 444 4.05 -3.79 30.90
CA GLN A 444 3.97 -4.36 32.24
C GLN A 444 3.88 -5.89 32.20
N LEU A 445 3.08 -6.44 31.29
CA LEU A 445 2.93 -7.88 31.12
C LEU A 445 4.23 -8.54 30.65
N MET A 446 4.95 -7.91 29.72
CA MET A 446 6.28 -8.37 29.27
C MET A 446 7.33 -8.29 30.39
N ALA A 447 7.29 -7.24 31.22
CA ALA A 447 8.20 -7.12 32.36
C ALA A 447 7.94 -8.17 33.46
N ARG A 448 6.67 -8.54 33.69
CA ARG A 448 6.29 -9.57 34.67
C ARG A 448 6.72 -10.97 34.25
N SER A 449 6.65 -11.30 32.97
CA SER A 449 7.05 -12.63 32.48
C SER A 449 8.56 -12.82 32.34
N ALA A 450 9.36 -11.76 32.50
CA ALA A 450 10.82 -11.83 32.48
C ALA A 450 11.46 -12.03 33.87
N ARG A 451 10.66 -11.99 34.94
CA ARG A 451 11.05 -12.32 36.32
C ARG A 451 10.65 -13.75 36.63
#